data_AF-A0A7C1ESC0-F1
#
_entry.id   AF-A0A7C1ESC0-F1
#
_cell.length_a   1.000
_cell.length_b   1.000
_cell.length_c   1.000
_cell.angle_alpha   90.00
_cell.angle_beta   90.00
_cell.angle_gamma   90.00
#
_symmetry.space_group_name_H-M   'P 1'
#
loop_
_entity.id
_entity.type
_entity.pdbx_description
1 polymer ?
#
loop_
_entity_poly.entity_id
_entity_poly.type
_entity_poly.pdbx_seq_one_letter_code
_entity_poly.pdbx_strand_id
1 'polypeptide(L)' 'ILDEINNALHLKLIDLNQVIDLIENKPEMLHLVLTGRDAHPEIIKRAHTVTEMVEVKHAYKLGIEPQQGIDY' A
#
# COMPACT_ATOMS: atom_id res chain seq x y z
N ILE A 1 -2.52 10.19 2.64
CA ILE A 1 -1.71 8.93 2.60
C ILE A 1 -2.51 7.88 3.33
N LEU A 2 -2.65 6.70 2.75
CA LEU A 2 -3.38 5.55 3.31
C LEU A 2 -2.35 4.43 3.48
N ASP A 3 -1.69 4.45 4.63
CA ASP A 3 -0.57 3.56 4.90
C ASP A 3 -1.07 2.15 5.25
N GLU A 4 -0.44 1.12 4.67
CA GLU A 4 -0.78 -0.31 4.86
C GLU A 4 -2.23 -0.70 4.52
N ILE A 5 -2.94 0.12 3.74
CA ILE A 5 -4.33 -0.13 3.35
C ILE A 5 -4.46 -1.38 2.47
N ASN A 6 -3.45 -1.68 1.64
CA ASN A 6 -3.46 -2.88 0.81
C ASN A 6 -3.46 -4.14 1.69
N ASN A 7 -2.66 -4.14 2.76
CA ASN A 7 -2.63 -5.24 3.72
C ASN A 7 -3.95 -5.36 4.47
N ALA A 8 -4.52 -4.24 4.91
CA ALA A 8 -5.81 -4.23 5.60
C ALA A 8 -6.91 -4.86 4.73
N LEU A 9 -6.93 -4.54 3.43
CA LEU A 9 -7.85 -5.13 2.48
C LEU A 9 -7.57 -6.63 2.25
N HIS A 10 -6.30 -7.01 2.06
CA HIS A 10 -5.90 -8.41 1.89
C HIS A 10 -6.31 -9.28 3.10
N LEU A 11 -6.13 -8.74 4.30
CA LEU A 11 -6.52 -9.35 5.58
C LEU A 11 -8.03 -9.25 5.88
N LYS A 12 -8.83 -8.68 4.97
CA LYS A 12 -10.29 -8.50 5.11
C LYS A 12 -10.70 -7.70 6.35
N LEU A 13 -9.85 -6.75 6.77
CA LEU A 13 -10.17 -5.80 7.84
C LEU A 13 -11.07 -4.66 7.34
N ILE A 14 -11.05 -4.42 6.03
CA ILE A 14 -11.88 -3.45 5.31
C ILE A 14 -12.37 -4.08 4.01
N ASP A 15 -13.45 -3.54 3.46
CA ASP A 15 -14.06 -4.03 2.22
C ASP A 15 -13.48 -3.34 0.98
N LEU A 16 -13.34 -4.08 -0.12
CA LEU A 16 -12.86 -3.55 -1.40
C LEU A 16 -13.69 -2.35 -1.88
N ASN A 17 -15.01 -2.42 -1.72
CA ASN A 17 -15.92 -1.36 -2.16
C ASN A 17 -15.66 -0.05 -1.41
N GLN A 18 -15.34 -0.10 -0.11
CA GLN A 18 -15.02 1.11 0.66
C GLN A 18 -13.77 1.81 0.11
N VAL A 19 -12.77 1.04 -0.33
CA VAL A 19 -11.54 1.59 -0.92
C VAL A 19 -11.80 2.15 -2.31
N ILE A 20 -12.58 1.44 -3.14
CA ILE A 20 -12.97 1.93 -4.47
C ILE A 20 -13.76 3.23 -4.34
N ASP A 21 -14.77 3.29 -3.46
CA ASP A 21 -15.59 4.49 -3.27
C ASP A 21 -14.73 5.68 -2.86
N LEU A 22 -13.71 5.47 -2.03
CA LEU A 22 -12.78 6.52 -1.63
C LEU A 22 -11.90 7.01 -2.80
N ILE A 23 -11.48 6.11 -3.70
CA ILE A 23 -10.71 6.46 -4.90
C ILE A 23 -11.56 7.28 -5.89
N GLU A 24 -12.80 6.88 -6.11
CA GLU A 24 -13.70 7.49 -7.10
C GLU A 24 -14.30 8.83 -6.61
N ASN A 25 -14.55 8.97 -5.30
CA ASN A 25 -15.22 10.15 -4.74
C ASN A 25 -14.27 11.19 -4.13
N LYS A 26 -12.95 11.00 -4.24
CA LYS A 26 -11.99 12.01 -3.77
C LYS A 26 -12.19 13.34 -4.53
N PRO A 27 -11.88 14.49 -3.92
CA PRO A 27 -11.75 15.74 -4.66
C PRO A 27 -10.77 15.62 -5.82
N GLU A 28 -11.03 16.32 -6.92
CA GLU A 28 -10.25 16.22 -8.16
C GLU A 28 -8.75 16.47 -7.93
N MET A 29 -8.43 17.54 -7.21
CA MET A 29 -7.05 17.97 -6.89
C MET A 29 -6.39 17.18 -5.75
N LEU A 30 -7.11 16.24 -5.11
CA LEU A 30 -6.54 15.44 -4.02
C LEU A 30 -5.76 14.25 -4.58
N HIS A 31 -4.50 14.12 -4.17
CA HIS A 31 -3.71 12.92 -4.44
C HIS A 31 -3.89 11.90 -3.31
N LEU A 32 -4.14 10.65 -3.68
CA LEU A 32 -4.12 9.51 -2.78
C LEU A 32 -2.86 8.69 -3.02
N VAL A 33 -2.21 8.27 -1.93
CA VAL A 33 -1.08 7.34 -1.95
C VAL A 33 -1.47 6.19 -1.05
N LEU A 34 -1.52 4.99 -1.62
CA LEU A 34 -1.89 3.75 -0.95
C LEU A 34 -0.63 2.89 -0.88
N THR A 35 -0.26 2.44 0.31
CA THR A 35 0.93 1.59 0.53
C THR A 35 0.53 0.23 1.08
N GLY A 36 1.52 -0.64 1.22
CA GLY A 36 1.36 -2.01 1.68
C GLY A 36 1.48 -3.04 0.56
N ARG A 37 1.66 -4.29 0.97
CA ARG A 37 1.77 -5.49 0.13
C ARG A 37 0.41 -5.94 -0.41
N ASP A 38 0.44 -6.78 -1.43
CA ASP A 38 -0.74 -7.50 -1.95
C ASP A 38 -1.89 -6.59 -2.41
N ALA A 39 -1.55 -5.48 -3.11
CA ALA A 39 -2.53 -4.56 -3.66
C ALA A 39 -3.55 -5.30 -4.55
N HIS A 40 -4.84 -5.09 -4.28
CA HIS A 40 -5.92 -5.78 -4.99
C HIS A 40 -5.93 -5.39 -6.48
N PRO A 41 -6.14 -6.33 -7.44
CA PRO A 41 -6.10 -6.03 -8.88
C PRO A 41 -7.01 -4.88 -9.32
N GLU A 42 -8.19 -4.76 -8.72
CA GLU A 42 -9.13 -3.66 -9.00
C GLU A 42 -8.64 -2.28 -8.54
N ILE A 43 -7.80 -2.23 -7.50
CA ILE A 43 -7.14 -0.98 -7.06
C ILE A 43 -6.03 -0.63 -8.05
N ILE A 44 -5.19 -1.61 -8.43
CA ILE A 44 -4.11 -1.43 -9.42
C ILE A 44 -4.68 -0.87 -10.73
N LYS A 45 -5.80 -1.43 -11.21
CA LYS A 45 -6.47 -1.00 -12.44
C LYS A 45 -6.95 0.46 -12.41
N ARG A 46 -7.31 0.99 -11.23
CA ARG A 46 -7.79 2.37 -11.05
C ARG A 46 -6.68 3.37 -10.75
N ALA A 47 -5.54 2.89 -10.27
CA ALA A 47 -4.42 3.73 -9.95
C ALA A 47 -3.80 4.34 -11.23
N HIS A 48 -3.56 5.65 -11.21
CA HIS A 48 -2.83 6.31 -12.30
C HIS A 48 -1.34 5.94 -12.33
N THR A 49 -0.77 5.62 -11.17
CA THR A 49 0.64 5.23 -11.01
C THR A 49 0.71 4.04 -10.05
N VAL A 50 1.46 3.01 -10.43
CA VAL A 50 1.71 1.82 -9.62
C VAL A 50 3.20 1.52 -9.63
N THR A 51 3.78 1.37 -8.44
CA THR A 51 5.18 0.94 -8.26
C THR A 51 5.18 -0.33 -7.41
N GLU A 52 5.81 -1.38 -7.91
CA GLU A 52 6.03 -2.62 -7.16
C GLU A 52 7.45 -2.63 -6.57
N MET A 53 7.54 -2.74 -5.25
CA MET A 53 8.83 -2.89 -4.55
C MET A 53 9.17 -4.38 -4.43
N VAL A 54 9.98 -4.88 -5.34
CA VAL A 54 10.48 -6.27 -5.30
C VAL A 54 11.72 -6.35 -4.42
N GLU A 55 11.67 -7.18 -3.38
CA GLU A 55 12.80 -7.38 -2.47
C GLU A 55 13.93 -8.17 -3.15
N VAL A 56 14.93 -7.47 -3.69
CA VAL A 56 16.14 -8.10 -4.25
C VAL A 56 17.10 -8.57 -3.15
N LYS A 57 17.24 -7.77 -2.09
CA LYS A 57 18.04 -8.06 -0.89
C LYS A 57 17.53 -7.24 0.29
N HIS A 58 17.66 -7.77 1.51
CA HIS A 58 17.25 -7.06 2.73
C HIS A 58 18.24 -7.32 3.87
N ALA A 59 18.55 -6.29 4.66
CA ALA A 59 19.50 -6.36 5.78
C ALA A 59 19.07 -7.39 6.85
N TYR A 60 17.76 -7.44 7.14
CA TYR A 60 17.16 -8.45 8.02
C TYR A 60 17.53 -9.90 7.65
N LYS A 61 17.65 -10.23 6.35
CA LYS A 61 18.07 -11.59 5.91
C LYS A 61 19.52 -11.93 6.26
N LEU A 62 20.32 -10.94 6.64
CA LEU A 62 21.68 -11.08 7.14
C LEU A 62 21.75 -11.06 8.68
N GLY A 63 20.61 -11.04 9.37
CA GLY A 63 20.53 -10.95 10.84
C GLY A 63 20.79 -9.54 11.39
N ILE A 64 20.70 -8.51 10.55
CA ILE A 64 20.77 -7.12 11.02
C ILE A 64 19.39 -6.73 11.53
N GLU A 65 19.31 -6.43 12.83
CA GLU A 65 18.08 -6.04 13.50
C GLU A 65 17.60 -4.63 13.06
N PRO A 66 16.29 -4.36 13.14
CA PRO A 66 15.72 -3.04 12.85
C PRO A 66 16.36 -1.91 13.67
N GLN A 67 16.62 -0.78 13.03
CA GLN A 67 17.26 0.39 13.63
C GLN A 67 16.32 1.59 13.63
N GLN A 68 16.28 2.31 14.76
CA GLN A 68 15.55 3.57 14.85
C GLN A 68 16.11 4.59 13.85
N GLY A 69 15.22 5.25 13.11
CA GLY A 69 15.53 6.19 12.04
C GLY A 69 15.81 5.54 10.69
N ILE A 70 15.79 4.20 10.59
CA ILE A 70 15.91 3.47 9.33
C ILE A 70 14.65 2.64 9.08
N ASP A 71 14.35 1.72 9.99
CA ASP A 71 13.24 0.77 9.85
C ASP A 71 11.97 1.27 10.56
N TYR A 72 12.13 2.15 11.57
CA TYR A 72 11.04 2.78 12.32
C TYR A 72 11.43 4.13 12.95
#